data_AF-A0A1S3XGR3-F1
#
_entry.id   AF-A0A1S3XGR3-F1
#
_cell.length_a   1.000
_cell.length_b   1.000
_cell.length_c   1.000
_cell.angle_alpha   90.00
_cell.angle_beta   90.00
_cell.angle_gamma   90.00
#
_symmetry.space_group_name_H-M   'P 1'
#
loop_
_entity.id
_entity.type
_entity.pdbx_description
1 polymer ?
#
loop_
_entity_poly.entity_id
_entity_poly.type
_entity_poly.pdbx_seq_one_letter_code
_entity_poly.pdbx_strand_id
1 'polypeptide(L)'
;MHKNIKYKPFRDTLRDVPEGVDKSDWEWLVKEHFLTEKFKETSTRNSINRSKLTMPHRTGSKPIREIIYELGGKDGNPPDMATIFFETRKKDDKLVEPETNEKYIKNLEV
;
A
#
# COMPACT_ATOMS: atom_id res chain seq x y z
N MET A 1 -9.23 -12.89 -6.83
CA MET A 1 -9.51 -11.47 -6.51
C MET A 1 -10.41 -11.41 -5.28
N HIS A 2 -9.88 -11.03 -4.12
CA HIS A 2 -10.72 -10.85 -2.92
C HIS A 2 -11.54 -9.58 -3.08
N LYS A 3 -12.86 -9.73 -3.20
CA LYS A 3 -13.80 -8.60 -3.27
C LYS A 3 -13.72 -7.86 -1.94
N ASN A 4 -13.27 -6.60 -2.00
CA ASN A 4 -13.21 -5.72 -0.85
C ASN A 4 -14.60 -5.67 -0.17
N ILE A 5 -14.63 -5.99 1.14
CA ILE A 5 -15.80 -5.88 2.04
C ILE A 5 -16.37 -4.43 2.11
N LYS A 6 -15.72 -3.48 1.43
CA LYS A 6 -15.95 -2.03 1.48
C LYS A 6 -17.39 -1.55 1.23
N TYR A 7 -18.29 -2.37 0.66
CA TYR A 7 -19.66 -1.95 0.34
C TYR A 7 -20.74 -3.00 0.58
N LYS A 8 -20.43 -4.09 1.30
CA LYS A 8 -21.45 -5.11 1.56
C LYS A 8 -22.33 -4.71 2.76
N PRO A 9 -23.66 -4.86 2.66
CA PRO A 9 -24.55 -4.76 3.81
C PRO A 9 -24.07 -5.69 4.93
N PHE A 10 -24.25 -5.30 6.18
CA PHE A 10 -23.82 -6.06 7.36
C PHE A 10 -24.24 -7.54 7.34
N ARG A 11 -25.42 -7.84 6.80
CA ARG A 11 -25.90 -9.23 6.68
C ARG A 11 -25.08 -10.08 5.70
N ASP A 12 -24.50 -9.45 4.69
CA ASP A 12 -23.68 -10.14 3.70
C ASP A 12 -22.25 -10.34 4.21
N THR A 13 -21.72 -9.41 5.01
CA THR A 13 -20.38 -9.55 5.61
C THR A 13 -20.32 -10.68 6.63
N LEU A 14 -21.41 -10.93 7.39
CA LEU A 14 -21.47 -12.05 8.34
C LEU A 14 -21.58 -13.42 7.64
N ARG A 15 -22.00 -13.47 6.38
CA ARG A 15 -22.09 -14.71 5.60
C ARG A 15 -20.76 -15.13 5.01
N ASP A 16 -19.87 -14.16 4.77
CA ASP A 16 -18.55 -14.38 4.17
C ASP A 16 -17.50 -14.73 5.24
N VAL A 17 -17.73 -15.79 6.02
CA VAL A 17 -16.74 -16.29 6.99
C VAL A 17 -15.56 -16.90 6.22
N PRO A 18 -14.31 -16.48 6.47
CA PRO A 18 -13.15 -17.09 5.85
C PRO A 18 -12.95 -18.55 6.28
N GLU A 19 -12.41 -19.38 5.39
CA GLU A 19 -12.09 -20.77 5.71
C GLU A 19 -11.07 -20.84 6.86
N GLY A 20 -11.33 -21.68 7.86
CA GLY A 20 -10.51 -21.82 9.05
C GLY A 20 -10.72 -20.74 10.14
N VAL A 21 -11.65 -19.80 9.94
CA VAL A 21 -12.04 -18.81 10.96
C VAL A 21 -13.33 -19.26 11.64
N ASP A 22 -13.34 -19.24 12.97
CA ASP A 22 -14.55 -19.52 13.73
C ASP A 22 -15.62 -18.45 13.46
N LYS A 23 -16.87 -18.90 13.32
CA LYS A 23 -17.96 -18.00 12.97
C LYS A 23 -18.23 -16.96 14.06
N SER A 24 -18.07 -17.33 15.33
CA SER A 24 -18.29 -16.40 16.45
C SER A 24 -17.20 -15.33 16.52
N ASP A 25 -15.94 -15.70 16.28
CA ASP A 25 -14.83 -14.75 16.18
C ASP A 25 -15.02 -13.78 15.01
N TRP A 26 -15.46 -14.28 13.86
CA TRP A 26 -15.80 -13.44 12.71
C TRP A 26 -16.94 -12.47 13.01
N GLU A 27 -18.02 -12.97 13.63
CA GLU A 27 -19.15 -12.13 14.02
C GLU A 27 -18.75 -11.03 15.00
N TRP A 28 -17.92 -11.37 16.00
CA TRP A 28 -17.40 -10.41 16.96
C TRP A 28 -16.55 -9.33 16.27
N LEU A 29 -15.60 -9.72 15.42
CA LEU A 29 -14.74 -8.78 14.70
C LEU A 29 -15.54 -7.81 13.83
N VAL A 30 -16.54 -8.32 13.09
CA VAL A 30 -17.37 -7.47 12.22
C VAL A 30 -18.19 -6.50 13.07
N LYS A 31 -18.81 -6.96 14.17
CA LYS A 31 -19.66 -6.14 15.03
C LYS A 31 -18.87 -5.11 15.83
N GLU A 32 -17.79 -5.53 16.48
CA GLU A 32 -17.05 -4.71 17.45
C GLU A 32 -15.96 -3.85 16.80
N HIS A 33 -15.48 -4.19 15.60
CA HIS A 33 -14.45 -3.41 14.94
C HIS A 33 -14.92 -2.78 13.64
N PHE A 34 -15.30 -3.58 12.64
CA PHE A 34 -15.57 -3.07 11.28
C PHE A 34 -16.83 -2.21 11.18
N LEU A 35 -17.81 -2.42 12.05
CA LEU A 35 -19.02 -1.61 12.09
C LEU A 35 -18.88 -0.29 12.85
N THR A 36 -17.83 -0.13 13.66
CA THR A 36 -17.62 1.10 14.43
C THR A 36 -17.51 2.31 13.51
N GLU A 37 -18.11 3.42 13.92
CA GLU A 37 -18.09 4.68 13.16
C GLU A 37 -16.65 5.14 12.93
N LYS A 38 -15.81 5.09 13.99
CA LYS A 38 -14.37 5.38 13.92
C LYS A 38 -13.66 4.58 12.82
N PHE A 39 -13.92 3.28 12.71
CA PHE A 39 -13.31 2.46 11.67
C PHE A 39 -13.80 2.85 10.28
N LYS A 40 -15.11 3.04 10.09
CA LYS A 40 -15.70 3.43 8.80
C LYS A 40 -15.15 4.77 8.31
N GLU A 41 -15.11 5.76 9.18
CA GLU A 41 -14.55 7.08 8.88
C GLU A 41 -13.07 6.98 8.50
N THR A 42 -12.29 6.25 9.31
CA THR A 42 -10.85 6.06 9.07
C THR A 42 -10.60 5.34 7.76
N SER A 43 -11.34 4.28 7.48
CA SER A 43 -11.27 3.51 6.24
C SER A 43 -11.63 4.37 5.02
N THR A 44 -12.68 5.18 5.12
CA THR A 44 -13.11 6.10 4.05
C THR A 44 -12.06 7.16 3.78
N ARG A 45 -11.56 7.82 4.84
CA ARG A 45 -10.50 8.81 4.76
C ARG A 45 -9.23 8.23 4.14
N ASN A 46 -8.81 7.04 4.57
CA ASN A 46 -7.66 6.34 4.02
C ASN A 46 -7.85 5.99 2.55
N SER A 47 -9.07 5.59 2.14
CA SER A 47 -9.38 5.29 0.74
C SER A 47 -9.31 6.55 -0.14
N ILE A 48 -9.86 7.68 0.33
CA ILE A 48 -9.79 8.98 -0.36
C ILE A 48 -8.35 9.48 -0.43
N ASN A 49 -7.58 9.35 0.65
CA ASN A 49 -6.18 9.77 0.67
C ASN A 49 -5.35 8.93 -0.30
N ARG A 50 -5.60 7.61 -0.38
CA ARG A 50 -4.96 6.74 -1.36
C ARG A 50 -5.35 7.09 -2.80
N SER A 51 -6.60 7.47 -3.07
CA SER A 51 -7.02 7.85 -4.43
C SER A 51 -6.42 9.17 -4.90
N LYS A 52 -5.94 10.03 -3.99
CA LYS A 52 -5.24 11.28 -4.31
C LYS A 52 -3.73 11.10 -4.54
N LEU A 53 -3.20 9.90 -4.35
CA LEU A 53 -1.77 9.63 -4.52
C LEU A 53 -1.42 9.59 -6.01
N THR A 54 -0.63 10.55 -6.49
CA THR A 54 -0.24 10.63 -7.90
C THR A 54 0.99 9.78 -8.25
N MET A 55 1.83 9.46 -7.26
CA MET A 55 3.05 8.67 -7.45
C MET A 55 3.13 7.52 -6.47
N PRO A 56 2.45 6.39 -6.76
CA PRO A 56 2.47 5.23 -5.88
C PRO A 56 3.86 4.58 -5.84
N HIS A 57 4.29 4.19 -4.63
CA HIS A 57 5.41 3.27 -4.48
C HIS A 57 5.01 1.87 -4.96
N ARG A 58 5.93 1.18 -5.63
CA ARG A 58 5.69 -0.13 -6.24
C ARG A 58 6.44 -1.28 -5.56
N THR A 59 7.13 -1.01 -4.46
CA THR A 59 7.92 -2.01 -3.73
C THR A 59 7.09 -2.98 -2.87
N GLY A 60 5.76 -2.85 -2.86
CA GLY A 60 4.88 -3.68 -2.04
C GLY A 60 5.15 -3.51 -0.55
N SER A 61 5.31 -4.62 0.17
CA SER A 61 5.58 -4.64 1.62
C SER A 61 7.03 -4.35 1.99
N LYS A 62 7.92 -4.26 1.00
CA LYS A 62 9.34 -4.04 1.23
C LYS A 62 9.59 -2.57 1.60
N PRO A 63 10.14 -2.27 2.79
CA PRO A 63 10.40 -0.90 3.21
C PRO A 63 11.55 -0.29 2.41
N ILE A 64 11.49 1.03 2.21
CA ILE A 64 12.55 1.80 1.51
C ILE A 64 13.93 1.56 2.15
N ARG A 65 13.99 1.43 3.49
CA ARG A 65 15.23 1.14 4.22
C ARG A 65 15.87 -0.18 3.80
N GLU A 66 15.07 -1.20 3.52
CA GLU A 66 15.59 -2.51 3.10
C GLU A 66 16.13 -2.44 1.67
N ILE A 67 15.47 -1.70 0.78
CA ILE A 67 15.99 -1.40 -0.55
C ILE A 67 17.34 -0.67 -0.47
N ILE A 68 17.45 0.37 0.36
CA ILE A 68 18.71 1.10 0.58
C ILE A 68 19.80 0.16 1.10
N TYR A 69 19.47 -0.70 2.05
CA TYR A 69 20.41 -1.65 2.65
C TYR A 69 20.95 -2.63 1.60
N GLU A 70 20.08 -3.18 0.76
CA GLU A 70 20.45 -4.12 -0.31
C GLU A 70 21.28 -3.48 -1.42
N LEU A 71 20.99 -2.23 -1.77
CA LEU A 71 21.67 -1.49 -2.85
C LEU A 71 23.06 -0.95 -2.47
N GLY A 72 23.60 -1.32 -1.31
CA GLY A 72 24.95 -0.93 -0.88
C GLY A 72 25.00 -0.28 0.50
N GLY A 73 23.85 0.03 1.10
CA GLY A 73 23.80 0.56 2.47
C GLY A 73 24.42 -0.38 3.51
N LYS A 74 24.42 -1.70 3.27
CA LYS A 74 25.10 -2.69 4.11
C LYS A 74 26.62 -2.51 4.16
N ASP A 75 27.22 -2.04 3.06
CA ASP A 75 28.66 -1.88 2.87
C ASP A 75 29.13 -0.45 3.14
N GLY A 76 28.24 0.41 3.68
CA GLY A 76 28.52 1.83 3.92
C GLY A 76 28.43 2.72 2.67
N ASN A 77 27.97 2.17 1.54
CA ASN A 77 27.84 2.87 0.26
C ASN A 77 26.35 2.99 -0.11
N PRO A 78 25.57 3.85 0.56
CA PRO A 78 24.16 3.99 0.27
C PRO A 78 23.95 4.49 -1.18
N PRO A 79 22.92 3.98 -1.88
CA PRO A 79 22.55 4.48 -3.20
C PRO A 79 22.13 5.96 -3.15
N ASP A 80 22.29 6.65 -4.28
CA ASP A 80 21.80 8.02 -4.42
C ASP A 80 20.25 8.10 -4.44
N MET A 81 19.74 9.33 -4.34
CA MET A 81 18.29 9.58 -4.30
C MET A 81 17.58 9.22 -5.60
N ALA A 82 18.24 9.35 -6.75
CA ALA A 82 17.65 9.00 -8.05
C ALA A 82 17.47 7.49 -8.17
N THR A 83 18.46 6.72 -7.74
CA THR A 83 18.47 5.25 -7.70
C THR A 83 17.39 4.74 -6.74
N ILE A 84 17.30 5.29 -5.54
CA ILE A 84 16.22 4.95 -4.59
C ILE A 84 14.85 5.29 -5.20
N PHE A 85 14.73 6.44 -5.86
CA PHE A 85 13.48 6.86 -6.48
C PHE A 85 13.07 5.91 -7.62
N PHE A 86 14.00 5.51 -8.46
CA PHE A 86 13.80 4.57 -9.56
C PHE A 86 13.38 3.21 -9.04
N GLU A 87 14.15 2.63 -8.12
CA GLU A 87 13.90 1.29 -7.56
C GLU A 87 12.56 1.19 -6.82
N THR A 88 12.13 2.26 -6.17
CA THR A 88 10.85 2.29 -5.45
C THR A 88 9.62 2.47 -6.35
N ARG A 89 9.78 2.85 -7.61
CA ARG A 89 8.68 3.25 -8.50
C ARG A 89 8.68 2.56 -9.86
N LYS A 90 9.75 1.82 -10.20
CA LYS A 90 9.85 1.04 -11.43
C LYS A 90 8.77 -0.04 -11.50
N LYS A 91 8.35 -0.31 -12.73
CA LYS A 91 7.50 -1.44 -13.11
C LYS A 91 8.17 -2.10 -14.31
N ASP A 92 8.50 -3.38 -14.19
CA ASP A 92 9.24 -4.14 -15.21
C ASP A 92 10.53 -3.39 -15.66
N ASP A 93 11.29 -2.92 -14.67
CA ASP A 93 12.52 -2.13 -14.81
C ASP A 93 12.39 -0.82 -15.59
N LYS A 94 11.16 -0.26 -15.67
CA LYS A 94 10.90 1.02 -16.33
C LYS A 94 9.99 1.92 -15.50
N LEU A 95 10.16 3.22 -15.69
CA LEU A 95 9.24 4.23 -15.18
C LEU A 95 8.15 4.49 -16.22
N VAL A 96 6.93 4.04 -15.93
CA VAL A 96 5.81 4.02 -16.89
C VAL A 96 5.03 5.34 -16.91
N GLU A 97 5.01 6.07 -15.80
CA GLU A 97 4.22 7.29 -15.64
C GLU A 97 5.04 8.55 -15.97
N PRO A 98 4.56 9.46 -16.83
CA PRO A 98 5.28 10.67 -17.23
C PRO A 98 5.71 11.55 -16.04
N GLU A 99 4.81 11.79 -15.09
CA GLU A 99 5.12 12.57 -13.88
C GLU A 99 6.27 11.95 -13.05
N THR A 100 6.36 10.62 -13.05
CA THR A 100 7.43 9.90 -12.34
C THR A 100 8.76 10.07 -13.09
N ASN A 101 8.74 10.06 -14.42
CA ASN A 101 9.93 10.32 -15.24
C ASN A 101 10.46 11.75 -15.05
N GLU A 102 9.58 12.76 -15.07
CA GLU A 102 9.97 14.15 -14.86
C GLU A 102 10.67 14.36 -13.50
N LYS A 103 10.13 13.75 -12.44
CA LYS A 103 10.78 13.83 -11.12
C LYS A 103 12.06 13.02 -11.02
N TYR A 104 12.14 11.90 -11.72
CA TYR A 104 13.38 11.12 -11.80
C TYR A 104 14.49 11.94 -12.47
N ILE A 105 14.19 12.60 -13.60
CA ILE A 105 15.14 13.50 -14.29
C ILE A 105 15.58 14.63 -13.34
N LYS A 106 14.64 15.28 -12.66
CA LYS A 106 14.97 16.31 -11.66
C LYS A 106 15.89 15.80 -10.56
N ASN A 107 15.72 14.55 -10.11
CA ASN A 107 16.59 13.94 -9.10
C ASN A 107 18.00 13.60 -9.62
N LEU A 108 18.18 13.49 -10.95
CA LEU A 108 19.49 13.28 -11.57
C LEU A 108 20.28 14.59 -11.76
N GLU A 109 19.60 15.74 -11.76
CA GLU A 109 20.20 17.07 -11.95
C GLU A 109 20.70 17.73 -10.64
N VAL A 110 20.51 17.06 -9.50
CA VAL A 110 20.89 17.51 -8.14
C VAL A 110 22.19 16.85 -7.70
#